data_AF-A0A954S604-F1
#
_entry.id   AF-A0A954S604-F1
#
_cell.length_a   1.000
_cell.length_b   1.000
_cell.length_c   1.000
_cell.angle_alpha   90.00
_cell.angle_beta   90.00
_cell.angle_gamma   90.00
#
_symmetry.space_group_name_H-M   'P 1'
#
loop_
_entity.id
_entity.type
_entity.pdbx_description
1 polymer ?
#
loop_
_entity_poly.entity_id
_entity_poly.type
_entity_poly.pdbx_seq_one_letter_code
_entity_poly.pdbx_strand_id
1 'polypeptide(L)'
;MPPIIIFFFNDSAATEIAWETTDLSDEEFRHHSILVALAGPVAEMIHTGDPFHPALVAEWSQDWRLAWQAAAAKFPDHRRRLNHLEQTSLRLYRRLSQDDHWSAIATLVDHLLAHETLDEDEIAEVLGNWLDLWD
;
A
#
# COMPACT_ATOMS: atom_id res chain seq x y z
N MET A 1 15.29 -3.82 12.23
CA MET A 1 14.98 -2.41 11.88
C MET A 1 13.64 -2.42 11.14
N PRO A 2 12.80 -1.38 11.22
CA PRO A 2 11.64 -1.30 10.33
C PRO A 2 12.13 -1.13 8.88
N PRO A 3 11.37 -1.61 7.88
CA PRO A 3 11.75 -1.46 6.49
C PRO A 3 11.68 0.01 6.06
N ILE A 4 12.76 0.53 5.48
CA ILE A 4 12.78 1.84 4.83
C ILE A 4 11.94 1.73 3.55
N ILE A 5 10.83 2.46 3.46
CA ILE A 5 10.04 2.59 2.23
C ILE A 5 10.43 3.92 1.58
N ILE A 6 11.24 3.86 0.53
CA ILE A 6 11.58 5.04 -0.26
C ILE A 6 10.55 5.17 -1.37
N PHE A 7 9.82 6.29 -1.43
CA PHE A 7 8.95 6.62 -2.55
C PHE A 7 9.69 7.54 -3.52
N PHE A 8 9.85 7.13 -4.78
CA PHE A 8 10.29 8.02 -5.85
C PHE A 8 9.09 8.40 -6.71
N PHE A 9 8.85 9.71 -6.90
CA PHE A 9 8.00 10.23 -7.97
C PHE A 9 8.89 10.68 -9.13
N ASN A 10 8.83 9.95 -10.25
CA ASN A 10 9.39 10.43 -11.52
C ASN A 10 8.23 10.87 -12.43
N ASP A 11 8.51 11.72 -13.43
CA ASP A 11 7.58 12.27 -14.45
C ASP A 11 6.77 11.20 -15.24
N SER A 12 7.01 9.92 -14.96
CA SER A 12 6.34 8.74 -15.51
C SER A 12 5.42 8.00 -14.52
N ALA A 13 5.08 8.57 -13.36
CA ALA A 13 4.16 7.99 -12.36
C ALA A 13 4.55 6.59 -11.86
N ALA A 14 5.84 6.25 -11.87
CA ALA A 14 6.34 4.96 -11.40
C ALA A 14 6.86 5.10 -9.97
N THR A 15 6.17 4.47 -9.01
CA THR A 15 6.65 4.31 -7.63
C THR A 15 7.54 3.07 -7.54
N GLU A 16 8.81 3.26 -7.20
CA GLU A 16 9.72 2.16 -6.88
C GLU A 16 9.82 1.99 -5.36
N ILE A 17 9.73 0.76 -4.87
CA ILE A 17 9.79 0.43 -3.44
C ILE A 17 10.99 -0.48 -3.22
N ALA A 18 12.01 0.04 -2.56
CA ALA A 18 13.15 -0.74 -2.09
C ALA A 18 12.84 -1.30 -0.71
N TRP A 19 12.97 -2.62 -0.55
CA TRP A 19 12.86 -3.27 0.76
C TRP A 19 14.24 -3.69 1.22
N GLU A 20 14.63 -3.36 2.46
CA GLU A 20 15.72 -4.09 3.11
C GLU A 20 15.20 -5.49 3.49
N THR A 21 15.51 -6.49 2.67
CA THR A 21 14.96 -7.85 2.79
C THR A 21 15.66 -8.72 3.84
N THR A 22 16.62 -8.17 4.60
CA THR A 22 17.56 -8.95 5.40
C THR A 22 16.91 -9.70 6.57
N ASP A 23 15.76 -9.21 7.05
CA ASP A 23 15.06 -9.76 8.23
C ASP A 23 13.67 -10.35 7.93
N LEU A 24 13.16 -10.26 6.69
CA LEU A 24 11.83 -10.75 6.34
C LEU A 24 11.87 -12.18 5.83
N SER A 25 11.01 -13.04 6.36
CA SER A 25 10.74 -14.32 5.72
C SER A 25 10.07 -14.12 4.36
N ASP A 26 10.24 -15.10 3.48
CA ASP A 26 9.55 -15.19 2.19
C ASP A 26 8.03 -14.99 2.29
N GLU A 27 7.42 -15.48 3.37
CA GLU A 27 5.98 -15.32 3.61
C GLU A 27 5.60 -13.88 3.95
N GLU A 28 6.36 -13.25 4.84
CA GLU A 28 6.15 -11.85 5.23
C GLU A 28 6.38 -10.91 4.06
N PHE A 29 7.44 -11.12 3.29
CA PHE A 29 7.73 -10.34 2.09
C PHE A 29 6.57 -10.40 1.09
N ARG A 30 6.04 -11.60 0.82
CA ARG A 30 4.85 -11.75 -0.05
C ARG A 30 3.63 -11.07 0.54
N HIS A 31 3.42 -11.16 1.85
CA HIS A 31 2.31 -10.50 2.50
C HIS A 31 2.38 -8.98 2.35
N HIS A 32 3.52 -8.37 2.65
CA HIS A 32 3.75 -6.93 2.48
C HIS A 32 3.64 -6.50 1.02
N SER A 33 4.16 -7.30 0.08
CA SER A 33 4.03 -7.04 -1.35
C SER A 33 2.56 -6.96 -1.80
N ILE A 34 1.70 -7.84 -1.28
CA ILE A 34 0.25 -7.80 -1.56
C ILE A 34 -0.36 -6.50 -1.01
N LEU A 35 -0.04 -6.14 0.24
CA LEU A 35 -0.60 -4.95 0.88
C LEU A 35 -0.20 -3.68 0.13
N VAL A 36 1.07 -3.56 -0.21
CA VAL A 36 1.63 -2.40 -0.91
C VAL A 36 1.06 -2.26 -2.31
N ALA A 37 1.00 -3.35 -3.09
CA ALA A 37 0.40 -3.32 -4.41
C ALA A 37 -1.08 -2.90 -4.35
N LEU A 38 -1.83 -3.32 -3.33
CA LEU A 38 -3.24 -2.95 -3.21
C LEU A 38 -3.48 -1.57 -2.56
N ALA A 39 -2.48 -0.98 -1.89
CA ALA A 39 -2.64 0.27 -1.14
C ALA A 39 -2.99 1.46 -2.03
N GLY A 40 -2.30 1.62 -3.18
CA GLY A 40 -2.58 2.68 -4.15
C GLY A 40 -4.01 2.64 -4.69
N PRO A 41 -4.45 1.53 -5.33
CA PRO A 41 -5.82 1.39 -5.82
C PRO A 41 -6.88 1.62 -4.73
N VAL A 42 -6.65 1.16 -3.50
CA VAL A 42 -7.58 1.39 -2.39
C VAL A 42 -7.61 2.86 -1.95
N ALA A 43 -6.46 3.53 -1.89
CA ALA A 43 -6.41 4.96 -1.58
C ALA A 43 -7.15 5.78 -2.64
N GLU A 44 -7.03 5.43 -3.91
CA GLU A 44 -7.77 6.06 -5.00
C GLU A 44 -9.29 5.81 -4.90
N MET A 45 -9.74 4.60 -4.52
CA MET A 45 -11.16 4.34 -4.24
C MET A 45 -11.70 5.24 -3.13
N ILE A 46 -10.93 5.45 -2.06
CA ILE A 46 -11.32 6.32 -0.95
C ILE A 46 -11.38 7.78 -1.41
N HIS A 47 -10.35 8.22 -2.14
CA HIS A 47 -10.26 9.59 -2.64
C HIS A 47 -11.40 9.94 -3.61
N THR A 48 -11.75 9.02 -4.51
CA THR A 48 -12.83 9.21 -5.50
C THR A 48 -14.23 8.97 -4.93
N GLY A 49 -14.34 8.20 -3.84
CA GLY A 49 -15.62 7.76 -3.28
C GLY A 49 -16.29 6.62 -4.06
N ASP A 50 -15.64 6.10 -5.11
CA ASP A 50 -16.18 5.07 -5.98
C ASP A 50 -15.57 3.69 -5.67
N PRO A 51 -16.37 2.70 -5.21
CA PRO A 51 -15.87 1.37 -4.88
C PRO A 51 -15.73 0.51 -6.14
N PHE A 52 -14.73 0.80 -6.97
CA PHE A 52 -14.40 -0.05 -8.13
C PHE A 52 -13.68 -1.32 -7.67
N HIS A 53 -13.91 -2.45 -8.36
CA HIS A 53 -13.07 -3.63 -8.14
C HIS A 53 -11.69 -3.38 -8.80
N PRO A 54 -10.54 -3.62 -8.11
CA PRO A 54 -9.22 -3.26 -8.62
C PRO A 54 -8.92 -3.76 -10.04
N ALA A 55 -9.35 -4.99 -10.34
CA ALA A 55 -9.16 -5.61 -11.65
C ALA A 55 -9.98 -5.00 -12.82
N LEU A 56 -10.87 -4.04 -12.56
CA LEU A 56 -11.74 -3.43 -13.58
C LEU A 56 -11.25 -2.06 -14.05
N VAL A 57 -10.25 -1.48 -13.38
CA VAL A 57 -9.66 -0.19 -13.73
C VAL A 57 -8.31 -0.45 -14.39
N ALA A 58 -8.09 0.14 -15.57
CA ALA A 58 -6.95 -0.19 -16.41
C ALA A 58 -5.63 0.27 -15.77
N GLU A 59 -5.68 1.41 -15.10
CA GLU A 59 -4.61 2.06 -14.36
C GLU A 59 -4.07 1.15 -13.25
N TRP A 60 -4.94 0.40 -12.59
CA TRP A 60 -4.57 -0.50 -11.48
C TRP A 60 -4.18 -1.92 -11.93
N SER A 61 -4.11 -2.17 -13.24
CA SER A 61 -3.89 -3.52 -13.78
C SER A 61 -2.49 -4.08 -13.45
N GLN A 62 -1.49 -3.20 -13.29
CA GLN A 62 -0.14 -3.59 -12.89
C GLN A 62 -0.11 -3.98 -11.40
N ASP A 63 -0.67 -3.14 -10.54
CA ASP A 63 -0.79 -3.39 -9.10
C ASP A 63 -1.54 -4.69 -8.81
N TRP A 64 -2.67 -4.89 -9.48
CA TRP A 64 -3.44 -6.13 -9.36
C TRP A 64 -2.61 -7.36 -9.77
N ARG A 65 -1.80 -7.25 -10.82
CA ARG A 65 -0.93 -8.34 -11.30
C ARG A 65 0.16 -8.66 -10.29
N LEU A 66 0.77 -7.65 -9.67
CA LEU A 66 1.79 -7.83 -8.63
C LEU A 66 1.19 -8.54 -7.40
N ALA A 67 0.03 -8.08 -6.92
CA ALA A 67 -0.69 -8.73 -5.83
C ALA A 67 -1.07 -10.19 -6.17
N TRP A 68 -1.52 -10.44 -7.40
CA TRP A 68 -1.85 -11.78 -7.90
C TRP A 68 -0.65 -12.72 -7.94
N GLN A 69 0.51 -12.24 -8.36
CA GLN A 69 1.74 -13.02 -8.39
C GLN A 69 2.25 -13.32 -6.98
N ALA A 70 2.25 -12.32 -6.09
CA ALA A 70 2.67 -12.48 -4.70
C ALA A 70 1.79 -13.48 -3.93
N ALA A 71 0.48 -13.50 -4.20
CA ALA A 71 -0.46 -14.45 -3.58
C ALA A 71 -0.37 -15.88 -4.15
N ALA A 72 0.32 -16.09 -5.27
CA ALA A 72 0.25 -17.35 -6.01
C ALA A 72 0.80 -18.57 -5.27
N ALA A 73 1.90 -18.38 -4.53
CA ALA A 73 2.52 -19.45 -3.75
C ALA A 73 1.61 -19.94 -2.62
N LYS A 74 0.89 -19.03 -1.95
CA LYS A 74 0.00 -19.34 -0.82
C LYS A 74 -1.38 -19.82 -1.28
N PHE A 75 -1.88 -19.30 -2.40
CA PHE A 75 -3.17 -19.64 -2.97
C PHE A 75 -3.02 -20.07 -4.45
N PRO A 76 -2.64 -21.33 -4.72
CA PRO A 76 -2.50 -21.84 -6.08
C PRO A 76 -3.84 -21.85 -6.84
N ASP A 77 -4.94 -22.16 -6.15
CA ASP A 77 -6.29 -22.10 -6.70
C ASP A 77 -6.71 -20.65 -7.00
N HIS A 78 -7.11 -20.39 -8.24
CA HIS A 78 -7.43 -19.04 -8.72
C HIS A 78 -8.60 -18.42 -7.95
N ARG A 79 -9.64 -19.20 -7.63
CA ARG A 79 -10.83 -18.69 -6.94
C ARG A 79 -10.49 -18.30 -5.49
N ARG A 80 -9.73 -19.12 -4.79
CA ARG A 80 -9.22 -18.80 -3.44
C ARG A 80 -8.30 -17.59 -3.46
N ARG A 81 -7.45 -17.46 -4.48
CA ARG A 81 -6.57 -16.30 -4.63
C ARG A 81 -7.35 -15.02 -4.85
N LEU A 82 -8.32 -15.03 -5.78
CA LEU A 82 -9.21 -13.90 -6.02
C LEU A 82 -9.92 -13.48 -4.74
N ASN A 83 -10.54 -14.43 -4.05
CA ASN A 83 -11.25 -14.16 -2.81
C ASN A 83 -10.33 -13.60 -1.71
N HIS A 84 -9.08 -14.07 -1.62
CA HIS A 84 -8.10 -13.52 -0.68
C HIS A 84 -7.78 -12.06 -1.00
N LEU A 85 -7.53 -11.73 -2.27
CA LEU A 85 -7.21 -10.36 -2.67
C LEU A 85 -8.39 -9.42 -2.48
N GLU A 86 -9.61 -9.82 -2.84
CA GLU A 86 -10.84 -9.05 -2.58
C GLU A 86 -11.00 -8.75 -1.09
N GLN A 87 -10.83 -9.75 -0.23
CA GLN A 87 -10.90 -9.55 1.22
C GLN A 87 -9.78 -8.64 1.73
N THR A 88 -8.57 -8.73 1.16
CA THR A 88 -7.46 -7.84 1.51
C THR A 88 -7.76 -6.40 1.12
N SER A 89 -8.25 -6.15 -0.10
CA SER A 89 -8.68 -4.82 -0.56
C SER A 89 -9.76 -4.24 0.35
N LEU A 90 -10.77 -5.04 0.74
CA LEU A 90 -11.82 -4.59 1.66
C LEU A 90 -11.28 -4.26 3.06
N ARG A 91 -10.32 -5.03 3.58
CA ARG A 91 -9.67 -4.74 4.87
C ARG A 91 -8.86 -3.44 4.81
N LEU A 92 -8.09 -3.26 3.74
CA LEU A 92 -7.35 -2.03 3.49
C LEU A 92 -8.29 -0.86 3.40
N TYR A 93 -9.36 -0.95 2.61
CA TYR A 93 -10.34 0.13 2.44
C TYR A 93 -10.89 0.57 3.80
N ARG A 94 -11.39 -0.39 4.61
CA ARG A 94 -11.95 -0.08 5.93
C ARG A 94 -10.94 0.52 6.91
N ARG A 95 -9.65 0.20 6.76
CA ARG A 95 -8.60 0.73 7.64
C ARG A 95 -8.17 2.12 7.19
N LEU A 96 -7.88 2.29 5.90
CA LEU A 96 -7.42 3.55 5.34
C LEU A 96 -8.53 4.60 5.29
N SER A 97 -9.81 4.20 5.26
CA SER A 97 -10.95 5.12 5.32
C SER A 97 -11.29 5.60 6.73
N GLN A 98 -10.54 5.21 7.77
CA GLN A 98 -10.72 5.75 9.12
C GLN A 98 -10.14 7.16 9.18
N ASP A 99 -10.85 8.09 9.81
CA ASP A 99 -10.49 9.52 9.82
C ASP A 99 -9.03 9.78 10.19
N ASP A 100 -8.50 9.11 11.22
CA ASP A 100 -7.10 9.27 11.66
C ASP A 100 -6.11 8.74 10.61
N HIS A 101 -6.39 7.56 10.04
CA HIS A 101 -5.53 6.97 9.00
C HIS A 101 -5.54 7.80 7.72
N TRP A 102 -6.73 8.27 7.31
CA TRP A 102 -6.86 9.09 6.11
C TRP A 102 -6.19 10.46 6.28
N SER A 103 -6.32 11.06 7.46
CA SER A 103 -5.65 12.32 7.80
C SER A 103 -4.12 12.18 7.82
N ALA A 104 -3.61 11.07 8.34
CA ALA A 104 -2.18 10.75 8.30
C ALA A 104 -1.66 10.63 6.86
N ILE A 105 -2.39 9.90 6.00
CA ILE A 105 -2.03 9.73 4.58
C ILE A 105 -2.07 11.07 3.85
N ALA A 106 -3.11 11.89 4.06
CA ALA A 106 -3.21 13.20 3.46
C ALA A 106 -2.02 14.10 3.87
N THR A 107 -1.64 14.06 5.15
CA THR A 107 -0.48 14.82 5.66
C THR A 107 0.82 14.34 5.02
N LEU A 108 1.03 13.03 4.88
CA LEU A 108 2.19 12.48 4.18
C LEU A 108 2.25 12.93 2.71
N VAL A 109 1.10 12.94 2.02
CA VAL A 109 1.02 13.42 0.64
C VAL A 109 1.34 14.90 0.55
N ASP A 110 0.82 15.74 1.44
CA ASP A 110 1.13 17.17 1.49
C ASP A 110 2.63 17.41 1.71
N HIS A 111 3.25 16.64 2.60
CA HIS A 111 4.69 16.67 2.85
C HIS A 111 5.50 16.23 1.61
N LEU A 112 5.12 15.13 0.96
CA LEU A 112 5.76 14.69 -0.30
C LEU A 112 5.62 15.71 -1.42
N LEU A 113 4.47 16.36 -1.55
CA LEU A 113 4.26 17.43 -2.54
C LEU A 113 5.12 18.67 -2.26
N ALA A 114 5.39 18.96 -0.99
CA ALA A 114 6.21 20.09 -0.58
C ALA A 114 7.72 19.82 -0.68
N HIS A 115 8.15 18.59 -0.39
CA HIS A 115 9.56 18.23 -0.19
C HIS A 115 10.12 17.26 -1.25
N GLU A 116 9.28 16.72 -2.14
CA GLU A 116 9.56 15.72 -3.19
C GLU A 116 10.02 14.34 -2.68
N THR A 117 10.67 14.30 -1.52
CA THR A 117 11.14 13.10 -0.82
C THR A 117 10.88 13.24 0.67
N LEU A 118 10.68 12.13 1.36
CA LEU A 118 10.66 12.07 2.83
C LEU A 118 11.66 11.03 3.32
N ASP A 119 12.36 11.35 4.40
CA ASP A 119 13.16 10.37 5.15
C ASP A 119 12.34 9.62 6.22
N GLU A 120 12.98 8.67 6.89
CA GLU A 120 12.33 7.82 7.90
C GLU A 120 11.84 8.63 9.11
N ASP A 121 12.61 9.62 9.55
CA ASP A 121 12.28 10.43 10.74
C ASP A 121 11.07 11.32 10.44
N GLU A 122 11.01 11.91 9.24
CA GLU A 122 9.88 12.70 8.76
C GLU A 122 8.60 11.85 8.65
N ILE A 123 8.70 10.63 8.11
CA ILE A 123 7.55 9.70 8.05
C ILE A 123 7.07 9.33 9.46
N ALA A 124 7.99 9.01 10.37
CA ALA A 124 7.66 8.64 11.74
C ALA A 124 7.01 9.80 12.51
N GLU A 125 7.49 11.03 12.32
CA GLU A 125 6.92 12.23 12.91
C GLU A 125 5.47 12.45 12.42
N VAL A 126 5.26 12.42 11.11
CA VAL A 126 3.91 12.61 10.53
C VAL A 126 2.96 11.54 11.03
N LEU A 127 3.34 10.26 10.93
CA LEU A 127 2.46 9.16 11.33
C LEU A 127 2.22 9.13 12.84
N GLY A 128 3.21 9.47 13.67
CA GLY A 128 3.08 9.50 15.12
C GLY A 128 2.11 10.56 15.67
N ASN A 129 1.77 11.56 14.85
CA ASN A 129 0.73 12.55 15.20
C ASN A 129 -0.70 12.01 15.13
N TRP A 130 -0.90 10.88 14.44
CA TRP A 130 -2.22 10.34 14.11
C TRP A 130 -2.41 8.89 14.53
N LEU A 131 -1.34 8.11 14.52
CA LEU A 131 -1.36 6.68 14.81
C LEU A 131 -0.55 6.42 16.07
N ASP A 132 -1.12 5.65 16.99
CA ASP A 132 -0.36 5.04 18.08
C ASP A 132 0.55 3.95 17.48
N LEU A 133 1.74 4.34 17.03
CA LEU A 133 2.71 3.45 16.39
C LEU A 133 3.44 2.51 17.38
N TRP A 134 3.08 2.52 18.66
CA TRP A 134 3.82 1.89 19.76
C TRP A 134 2.96 1.06 20.72
N ASP A 135 1.95 0.37 20.21
CA ASP A 135 1.25 -0.72 20.94
C ASP A 135 1.57 -2.10 20.33
#